data_AF-A0A1S1QQS8-F1
#
_entry.id   AF-A0A1S1QQS8-F1
#
_cell.length_a   1.000
_cell.length_b   1.000
_cell.length_c   1.000
_cell.angle_alpha   90.00
_cell.angle_beta   90.00
_cell.angle_gamma   90.00
#
_symmetry.space_group_name_H-M   'P 1'
#
loop_
_entity.id
_entity.type
_entity.pdbx_description
1 polymer ?
#
loop_
_entity_poly.entity_id
_entity_poly.type
_entity_poly.pdbx_seq_one_letter_code
_entity_poly.pdbx_strand_id
1 'polypeptide(L)'
;MGAYFWPGRAAGQGTRRLTAGAVLAGVLFALTPASPLSAATGALAAGAATQPPTTPSHAPPGTVTRTNQYLTDAQGRVLVAHGPMLTAGVTPGESDLDAWVGAGLSAVGVTVALTSAGGFPDSRPGAAATTVGDPGLAQAAGVVRTLTDRGFRVVLRVVPAAGGGTAPAATLTAAVSRLAAAFRGTGGLVGYELTAAESARAPGVANAVVAADPFHLLWRERPAPFDPTATVAVNDPAGYLTGPAGTGDGAVAAFAAAADGNQIGWFYPVGAGGAGGPVALPAALARPYPIAVAGEVSQFGVDGAGTFTLRYGTTLPVGKPAPGGLLTAVSLPAAAYPTGYQVQVTGAKVFSRPGSALLCLAAEPGATAVSLTVTRAPSGQAPAPPPAAGPAACSAVAAPAASGTPVTAPTAGGEAKSSRYDGPLLWALPLLGAAGMAVVLALPFLKLRRLRAGSRASAVAGHADTDDDGHGDDGYGLADVGDPGAAGGGALDQLYSGSRYDSGSGHDSSSAYDPDTAYAGQGDDPTRAGLETDGTADDSPSKRPGAAGGKHRATRR
;
A
#
# COMPACT_ATOMS: atom_id res chain seq x y z
N MET A 1 20.54 2.44 12.55
CA MET A 1 21.07 2.62 11.18
C MET A 1 21.68 1.31 10.74
N GLY A 2 20.98 0.56 9.89
CA GLY A 2 21.48 -0.67 9.28
C GLY A 2 20.71 -0.87 7.97
N ALA A 3 21.31 -0.46 6.86
CA ALA A 3 20.74 -0.64 5.53
C ALA A 3 20.97 -2.10 5.11
N TYR A 4 19.91 -2.91 5.10
CA TYR A 4 19.98 -4.27 4.58
C TYR A 4 19.81 -4.24 3.06
N PHE A 5 20.93 -4.49 2.36
CA PHE A 5 20.99 -4.63 0.91
C PHE A 5 20.43 -6.00 0.48
N TRP A 6 19.57 -6.01 -0.54
CA TRP A 6 19.04 -7.23 -1.15
C TRP A 6 20.12 -7.87 -2.06
N PRO A 7 20.49 -9.15 -1.89
CA PRO A 7 21.45 -9.78 -2.78
C PRO A 7 20.80 -10.14 -4.12
N GLY A 8 21.22 -9.45 -5.20
CA GLY A 8 20.91 -9.84 -6.57
C GLY A 8 21.78 -11.01 -7.01
N ARG A 9 21.16 -12.10 -7.49
CA ARG A 9 21.90 -13.19 -8.16
C ARG A 9 22.15 -12.85 -9.62
N ALA A 10 23.42 -12.97 -10.00
CA ALA A 10 23.96 -12.73 -11.33
C ALA A 10 23.52 -13.78 -12.36
N ALA A 11 23.49 -13.33 -13.61
CA ALA A 11 23.09 -14.05 -14.80
C ALA A 11 24.07 -15.17 -15.19
N GLY A 12 23.51 -16.29 -15.68
CA GLY A 12 24.22 -17.27 -16.49
C GLY A 12 23.58 -17.34 -17.89
N GLN A 13 24.15 -16.60 -18.85
CA GLN A 13 23.79 -16.70 -20.27
C GLN A 13 24.45 -17.94 -20.87
N GLY A 14 23.64 -18.98 -21.12
CA GLY A 14 24.04 -20.12 -21.95
C GLY A 14 23.60 -19.90 -23.40
N THR A 15 24.55 -19.61 -24.28
CA THR A 15 24.38 -19.59 -25.74
C THR A 15 24.00 -20.98 -26.26
N ARG A 16 22.78 -21.15 -26.79
CA ARG A 16 22.42 -22.30 -27.63
C ARG A 16 22.21 -21.85 -29.08
N ARG A 17 22.99 -22.47 -29.96
CA ARG A 17 23.04 -22.26 -31.40
C ARG A 17 21.73 -22.71 -32.05
N LEU A 18 21.22 -21.88 -32.95
CA LEU A 18 20.14 -22.19 -33.87
C LEU A 18 20.63 -23.17 -34.94
N THR A 19 19.97 -24.32 -35.06
CA THR A 19 20.02 -25.17 -36.25
C THR A 19 18.69 -25.06 -36.98
N ALA A 20 18.73 -24.44 -38.15
CA ALA A 20 17.63 -24.40 -39.10
C ALA A 20 17.44 -25.80 -39.72
N GLY A 21 16.23 -26.33 -39.63
CA GLY A 21 15.80 -27.53 -40.34
C GLY A 21 14.44 -27.27 -40.96
N ALA A 22 14.43 -26.99 -42.25
CA ALA A 22 13.22 -26.91 -43.06
C ALA A 22 12.71 -28.32 -43.36
N VAL A 23 11.45 -28.60 -43.04
CA VAL A 23 10.72 -29.76 -43.58
C VAL A 23 9.37 -29.28 -44.09
N LEU A 24 9.25 -29.29 -45.41
CA LEU A 24 8.04 -29.08 -46.19
C LEU A 24 7.36 -30.45 -46.33
N ALA A 25 6.12 -30.60 -45.87
CA ALA A 25 5.26 -31.71 -46.25
C ALA A 25 3.81 -31.24 -46.25
N GLY A 26 3.26 -31.10 -47.45
CA GLY A 26 1.84 -30.79 -47.67
C GLY A 26 0.95 -32.00 -47.43
N VAL A 27 -0.28 -31.74 -46.98
CA VAL A 27 -1.37 -32.72 -47.00
C VAL A 27 -2.66 -32.02 -47.43
N LEU A 28 -3.30 -32.69 -48.40
CA LEU A 28 -4.53 -32.39 -49.13
C LEU A 28 -5.73 -31.97 -48.25
N PHE A 29 -6.44 -30.94 -48.71
CA PHE A 29 -7.86 -30.73 -48.37
C PHE A 29 -8.74 -31.49 -49.37
N ALA A 30 -9.50 -32.47 -48.88
CA ALA A 30 -10.56 -33.12 -49.64
C ALA A 30 -11.85 -32.30 -49.55
N LEU A 31 -12.34 -31.86 -50.71
CA LEU A 31 -13.63 -31.21 -50.93
C LEU A 31 -14.76 -32.25 -50.89
N THR A 32 -15.79 -32.02 -50.09
CA THR A 32 -17.08 -32.73 -50.19
C THR A 32 -18.17 -31.78 -50.70
N PRO A 33 -19.07 -32.22 -51.59
CA PRO A 33 -20.05 -31.36 -52.24
C PRO A 33 -21.27 -31.07 -51.37
N ALA A 34 -21.85 -29.90 -51.64
CA ALA A 34 -23.07 -29.36 -51.05
C ALA A 34 -24.34 -30.11 -51.52
N SER A 35 -25.33 -30.18 -50.62
CA SER A 35 -26.73 -30.47 -50.95
C SER A 35 -27.64 -29.30 -50.53
N PRO A 36 -28.75 -29.05 -51.24
CA PRO A 36 -29.43 -27.76 -51.25
C PRO A 36 -30.54 -27.59 -50.19
N LEU A 37 -30.66 -26.32 -49.74
CA LEU A 37 -31.86 -25.52 -49.43
C LEU A 37 -33.13 -26.22 -48.93
N SER A 38 -33.48 -25.94 -47.67
CA SER A 38 -34.87 -25.69 -47.24
C SER A 38 -34.96 -24.26 -46.71
N ALA A 39 -35.69 -23.42 -47.43
CA ALA A 39 -35.97 -22.04 -47.05
C ALA A 39 -37.05 -22.01 -45.96
N ALA A 40 -36.71 -21.50 -44.78
CA ALA A 40 -37.68 -21.01 -43.81
C ALA A 40 -37.45 -19.50 -43.66
N THR A 41 -38.40 -18.74 -44.16
CA THR A 41 -38.51 -17.28 -43.99
C THR A 41 -38.63 -16.93 -42.51
N GLY A 42 -37.52 -16.49 -41.92
CA GLY A 42 -37.46 -15.84 -40.61
C GLY A 42 -36.88 -14.43 -40.78
N ALA A 43 -37.63 -13.44 -40.32
CA ALA A 43 -37.34 -12.03 -40.47
C ALA A 43 -35.92 -11.64 -40.03
N LEU A 44 -35.19 -10.94 -40.92
CA LEU A 44 -33.92 -10.28 -40.60
C LEU A 44 -34.17 -9.13 -39.63
N ALA A 45 -34.09 -9.41 -38.34
CA ALA A 45 -33.65 -8.41 -37.38
C ALA A 45 -32.17 -8.15 -37.67
N ALA A 46 -31.80 -6.89 -37.92
CA ALA A 46 -30.42 -6.46 -38.07
C ALA A 46 -29.64 -6.80 -36.79
N GLY A 47 -28.99 -7.97 -36.80
CA GLY A 47 -28.06 -8.36 -35.75
C GLY A 47 -26.89 -7.41 -35.78
N ALA A 48 -26.77 -6.57 -34.75
CA ALA A 48 -25.52 -5.89 -34.45
C ALA A 48 -24.43 -6.96 -34.35
N ALA A 49 -23.54 -6.98 -35.34
CA ALA A 49 -22.36 -7.82 -35.31
C ALA A 49 -21.64 -7.53 -33.99
N THR A 50 -21.67 -8.51 -33.07
CA THR A 50 -20.92 -8.44 -31.82
C THR A 50 -19.45 -8.43 -32.22
N GLN A 51 -18.84 -7.24 -32.22
CA GLN A 51 -17.40 -7.14 -32.39
C GLN A 51 -16.75 -8.02 -31.33
N PRO A 52 -15.77 -8.87 -31.69
CA PRO A 52 -15.00 -9.59 -30.69
C PRO A 52 -14.43 -8.56 -29.70
N PRO A 53 -14.39 -8.86 -28.39
CA PRO A 53 -13.95 -7.90 -27.39
C PRO A 53 -12.55 -7.41 -27.77
N THR A 54 -12.45 -6.14 -28.13
CA THR A 54 -11.18 -5.50 -28.48
C THR A 54 -10.26 -5.60 -27.27
N THR A 55 -9.12 -6.26 -27.42
CA THR A 55 -8.10 -6.27 -26.38
C THR A 55 -7.58 -4.84 -26.20
N PRO A 56 -7.60 -4.28 -24.98
CA PRO A 56 -7.05 -2.96 -24.75
C PRO A 56 -5.56 -2.95 -25.14
N SER A 57 -5.18 -2.00 -25.99
CA SER A 57 -3.79 -1.84 -26.46
C SER A 57 -2.92 -1.00 -25.51
N HIS A 58 -3.56 -0.36 -24.52
CA HIS A 58 -2.92 0.50 -23.53
C HIS A 58 -3.41 0.12 -22.13
N ALA A 59 -2.55 0.38 -21.13
CA ALA A 59 -2.90 0.17 -19.73
C ALA A 59 -4.12 1.01 -19.35
N PRO A 60 -5.08 0.44 -18.58
CA PRO A 60 -6.21 1.19 -18.06
C PRO A 60 -5.81 2.43 -17.24
N PRO A 61 -6.67 3.46 -17.15
CA PRO A 61 -6.39 4.63 -16.33
C PRO A 61 -6.17 4.28 -14.86
N GLY A 62 -5.15 4.88 -14.25
CA GLY A 62 -4.85 4.65 -12.83
C GLY A 62 -4.30 3.27 -12.50
N THR A 63 -3.93 2.46 -13.51
CA THR A 63 -3.13 1.24 -13.30
C THR A 63 -1.89 1.58 -12.50
N VAL A 64 -1.66 0.79 -11.45
CA VAL A 64 -0.47 0.86 -10.63
C VAL A 64 0.52 -0.18 -11.14
N THR A 65 1.75 0.25 -11.35
CA THR A 65 2.86 -0.59 -11.80
C THR A 65 3.90 -0.68 -10.69
N ARG A 66 5.08 -1.21 -11.02
CA ARG A 66 6.24 -1.09 -10.15
C ARG A 66 7.44 -0.55 -10.91
N THR A 67 8.29 0.17 -10.20
CA THR A 67 9.62 0.57 -10.66
C THR A 67 10.60 0.33 -9.51
N ASN A 68 11.57 -0.56 -9.73
CA ASN A 68 12.47 -1.05 -8.68
C ASN A 68 11.66 -1.57 -7.47
N GLN A 69 11.93 -1.08 -6.26
CA GLN A 69 11.22 -1.43 -5.02
C GLN A 69 9.89 -0.69 -4.81
N TYR A 70 9.52 0.25 -5.69
CA TYR A 70 8.35 1.11 -5.48
C TYR A 70 7.15 0.66 -6.30
N LEU A 71 5.97 0.77 -5.70
CA LEU A 71 4.72 0.87 -6.46
C LEU A 71 4.70 2.24 -7.13
N THR A 72 4.35 2.30 -8.41
CA THR A 72 4.34 3.54 -9.18
C THR A 72 3.01 3.75 -9.90
N ASP A 73 2.50 4.98 -9.87
CA ASP A 73 1.33 5.35 -10.69
C ASP A 73 1.74 5.64 -12.15
N ALA A 74 0.75 5.92 -13.01
CA ALA A 74 0.97 6.22 -14.42
C ALA A 74 1.82 7.49 -14.65
N GLN A 75 1.93 8.37 -13.66
CA GLN A 75 2.79 9.56 -13.67
C GLN A 75 4.22 9.26 -13.16
N GLY A 76 4.49 8.02 -12.76
CA GLY A 76 5.78 7.59 -12.23
C GLY A 76 6.03 7.98 -10.78
N ARG A 77 5.01 8.44 -10.04
CA ARG A 77 5.13 8.78 -8.62
C ARG A 77 5.17 7.51 -7.77
N VAL A 78 5.94 7.53 -6.69
CA VAL A 78 5.90 6.45 -5.68
C VAL A 78 4.55 6.47 -5.00
N LEU A 79 3.82 5.36 -5.02
CA LEU A 79 2.55 5.18 -4.35
C LEU A 79 2.75 4.40 -3.05
N VAL A 80 2.20 4.91 -1.94
CA VAL A 80 2.09 4.17 -0.68
C VAL A 80 0.61 3.94 -0.42
N ALA A 81 0.19 2.68 -0.46
CA ALA A 81 -1.21 2.29 -0.32
C ALA A 81 -1.51 1.96 1.15
N HIS A 82 -2.43 2.68 1.78
CA HIS A 82 -3.00 2.32 3.09
C HIS A 82 -4.49 2.03 2.92
N GLY A 83 -4.96 0.92 3.48
CA GLY A 83 -6.33 0.48 3.29
C GLY A 83 -6.77 -0.72 4.13
N PRO A 84 -8.08 -0.97 4.25
CA PRO A 84 -8.57 -2.26 4.73
C PRO A 84 -8.40 -3.35 3.67
N MET A 85 -8.22 -4.60 4.10
CA MET A 85 -8.39 -5.81 3.30
C MET A 85 -9.71 -6.45 3.69
N LEU A 86 -10.71 -6.33 2.82
CA LEU A 86 -12.07 -6.80 3.04
C LEU A 86 -12.14 -8.32 2.95
N THR A 87 -12.94 -8.93 3.82
CA THR A 87 -13.29 -10.35 3.72
C THR A 87 -14.19 -10.62 2.50
N ALA A 88 -14.17 -11.84 1.96
CA ALA A 88 -15.01 -12.21 0.82
C ALA A 88 -16.50 -11.98 1.10
N GLY A 89 -17.22 -11.43 0.13
CA GLY A 89 -18.65 -11.13 0.23
C GLY A 89 -18.99 -9.81 0.92
N VAL A 90 -18.01 -9.10 1.49
CA VAL A 90 -18.23 -7.77 2.06
C VAL A 90 -18.40 -6.75 0.93
N THR A 91 -19.44 -5.92 1.04
CA THR A 91 -19.69 -4.79 0.14
C THR A 91 -19.80 -3.54 1.00
N PRO A 92 -18.82 -2.61 0.93
CA PRO A 92 -18.86 -1.39 1.73
C PRO A 92 -19.99 -0.47 1.27
N GLY A 93 -20.63 0.20 2.24
CA GLY A 93 -21.60 1.25 1.99
C GLY A 93 -20.94 2.63 1.87
N GLU A 94 -21.70 3.65 1.46
CA GLU A 94 -21.22 5.04 1.35
C GLU A 94 -20.62 5.57 2.65
N SER A 95 -21.21 5.22 3.81
CA SER A 95 -20.68 5.62 5.11
C SER A 95 -19.30 5.03 5.40
N ASP A 96 -19.03 3.80 4.95
CA ASP A 96 -17.70 3.20 5.09
C ASP A 96 -16.69 3.95 4.22
N LEU A 97 -17.07 4.26 2.98
CA LEU A 97 -16.23 5.00 2.05
C LEU A 97 -15.89 6.40 2.58
N ASP A 98 -16.88 7.12 3.09
CA ASP A 98 -16.68 8.44 3.70
C ASP A 98 -15.79 8.37 4.94
N ALA A 99 -15.99 7.36 5.81
CA ALA A 99 -15.16 7.14 6.98
C ALA A 99 -13.70 6.84 6.58
N TRP A 100 -13.48 6.02 5.56
CA TRP A 100 -12.14 5.68 5.07
C TRP A 100 -11.43 6.85 4.39
N VAL A 101 -12.16 7.65 3.60
CA VAL A 101 -11.64 8.91 3.05
C VAL A 101 -11.27 9.88 4.17
N GLY A 102 -12.12 10.01 5.20
CA GLY A 102 -11.86 10.84 6.39
C GLY A 102 -10.68 10.36 7.23
N ALA A 103 -10.48 9.04 7.30
CA ALA A 103 -9.30 8.41 7.90
C ALA A 103 -8.04 8.53 7.03
N GLY A 104 -8.18 9.06 5.81
CA GLY A 104 -7.07 9.33 4.92
C GLY A 104 -6.57 8.13 4.11
N LEU A 105 -7.37 7.06 4.02
CA LEU A 105 -7.03 5.84 3.29
C LEU A 105 -7.12 6.08 1.78
N SER A 106 -6.28 5.36 1.04
CA SER A 106 -6.13 5.55 -0.42
C SER A 106 -6.25 4.26 -1.22
N ALA A 107 -6.32 3.12 -0.53
CA ALA A 107 -6.49 1.82 -1.16
C ALA A 107 -7.47 0.94 -0.38
N VAL A 108 -7.96 -0.12 -1.02
CA VAL A 108 -8.80 -1.17 -0.42
C VAL A 108 -8.44 -2.51 -1.06
N GLY A 109 -8.28 -3.54 -0.25
CA GLY A 109 -8.16 -4.92 -0.72
C GLY A 109 -9.53 -5.59 -0.75
N VAL A 110 -9.84 -6.29 -1.83
CA VAL A 110 -11.10 -7.01 -2.02
C VAL A 110 -10.79 -8.49 -2.14
N THR A 111 -11.28 -9.28 -1.20
CA THR A 111 -11.07 -10.73 -1.22
C THR A 111 -12.14 -11.43 -2.07
N VAL A 112 -11.72 -12.34 -2.93
CA VAL A 112 -12.57 -13.24 -3.72
C VAL A 112 -12.33 -14.69 -3.32
N ALA A 113 -13.42 -15.43 -3.08
CA ALA A 113 -13.35 -16.83 -2.71
C ALA A 113 -13.18 -17.72 -3.95
N LEU A 114 -12.38 -18.78 -3.82
CA LEU A 114 -12.12 -19.76 -4.86
C LEU A 114 -12.46 -21.17 -4.36
N THR A 115 -13.31 -21.89 -5.08
CA THR A 115 -13.62 -23.30 -4.75
C THR A 115 -12.50 -24.25 -5.18
N SER A 116 -12.48 -25.47 -4.64
CA SER A 116 -11.56 -26.52 -5.07
C SER A 116 -11.70 -26.89 -6.56
N ALA A 117 -12.89 -26.73 -7.13
CA ALA A 117 -13.18 -26.93 -8.54
C ALA A 117 -12.71 -25.76 -9.43
N GLY A 118 -12.24 -24.66 -8.83
CA GLY A 118 -11.70 -23.52 -9.53
C GLY A 118 -12.73 -22.46 -9.92
N GLY A 119 -13.95 -22.49 -9.37
CA GLY A 119 -14.98 -21.48 -9.61
C GLY A 119 -15.06 -20.43 -8.51
N PHE A 120 -15.59 -19.24 -8.84
CA PHE A 120 -15.73 -18.11 -7.91
C PHE A 120 -17.21 -17.93 -7.48
N PRO A 121 -17.61 -18.40 -6.29
CA PRO A 121 -18.98 -18.28 -5.81
C PRO A 121 -19.27 -16.87 -5.29
N ASP A 122 -20.55 -16.49 -5.27
CA ASP A 122 -20.97 -15.28 -4.54
C ASP A 122 -20.85 -15.57 -3.04
N SER A 123 -20.00 -14.79 -2.37
CA SER A 123 -19.67 -14.99 -0.95
C SER A 123 -20.56 -14.16 -0.01
N ARG A 124 -21.57 -13.45 -0.54
CA ARG A 124 -22.51 -12.71 0.30
C ARG A 124 -23.35 -13.66 1.15
N PRO A 125 -23.68 -13.27 2.40
CA PRO A 125 -24.60 -14.04 3.23
C PRO A 125 -25.93 -14.32 2.50
N GLY A 126 -26.35 -15.59 2.47
CA GLY A 126 -27.59 -16.01 1.81
C GLY A 126 -27.53 -16.14 0.29
N ALA A 127 -26.36 -15.93 -0.33
CA ALA A 127 -26.20 -16.15 -1.77
C ALA A 127 -26.26 -17.65 -2.14
N ALA A 128 -26.67 -17.94 -3.37
CA ALA A 128 -26.72 -19.31 -3.88
C ALA A 128 -25.31 -19.88 -4.04
N ALA A 129 -25.12 -21.16 -3.71
CA ALA A 129 -23.82 -21.87 -3.78
C ALA A 129 -23.33 -22.19 -5.21
N THR A 130 -23.84 -21.48 -6.23
CA THR A 130 -23.47 -21.72 -7.63
C THR A 130 -22.13 -21.06 -7.99
N THR A 131 -21.38 -21.71 -8.86
CA THR A 131 -20.17 -21.17 -9.49
C THR A 131 -20.33 -21.00 -11.00
N VAL A 132 -21.51 -21.34 -11.55
CA VAL A 132 -21.80 -21.19 -12.98
C VAL A 132 -21.80 -19.71 -13.32
N GLY A 133 -20.93 -19.31 -14.25
CA GLY A 133 -20.74 -17.92 -14.65
C GLY A 133 -19.89 -17.09 -13.67
N ASP A 134 -19.22 -17.73 -12.70
CA ASP A 134 -18.33 -17.08 -11.72
C ASP A 134 -18.98 -15.83 -11.05
N PRO A 135 -20.14 -15.96 -10.39
CA PRO A 135 -20.89 -14.84 -9.82
C PRO A 135 -20.09 -14.02 -8.78
N GLY A 136 -19.12 -14.63 -8.10
CA GLY A 136 -18.20 -13.93 -7.22
C GLY A 136 -17.33 -12.89 -7.96
N LEU A 137 -16.95 -13.14 -9.22
CA LEU A 137 -16.22 -12.17 -10.04
C LEU A 137 -17.10 -10.99 -10.43
N ALA A 138 -18.39 -11.24 -10.74
CA ALA A 138 -19.34 -10.17 -11.04
C ALA A 138 -19.60 -9.28 -9.82
N GLN A 139 -19.73 -9.89 -8.63
CA GLN A 139 -19.85 -9.17 -7.36
C GLN A 139 -18.59 -8.32 -7.08
N ALA A 140 -17.40 -8.91 -7.21
CA ALA A 140 -16.14 -8.19 -7.05
C ALA A 140 -16.00 -7.03 -8.05
N ALA A 141 -16.43 -7.20 -9.30
CA ALA A 141 -16.41 -6.12 -10.29
C ALA A 141 -17.29 -4.93 -9.91
N GLY A 142 -18.45 -5.18 -9.29
CA GLY A 142 -19.30 -4.14 -8.73
C GLY A 142 -18.61 -3.37 -7.60
N VAL A 143 -18.03 -4.10 -6.64
CA VAL A 143 -17.30 -3.51 -5.49
C VAL A 143 -16.09 -2.71 -5.97
N VAL A 144 -15.27 -3.27 -6.87
CA VAL A 144 -14.10 -2.60 -7.43
C VAL A 144 -14.51 -1.29 -8.10
N ARG A 145 -15.59 -1.28 -8.89
CA ARG A 145 -16.07 -0.05 -9.53
C ARG A 145 -16.43 1.03 -8.51
N THR A 146 -17.23 0.69 -7.51
CA THR A 146 -17.61 1.62 -6.43
C THR A 146 -16.37 2.22 -5.74
N LEU A 147 -15.38 1.38 -5.44
CA LEU A 147 -14.14 1.81 -4.81
C LEU A 147 -13.30 2.74 -5.71
N THR A 148 -13.13 2.35 -6.98
CA THR A 148 -12.32 3.13 -7.94
C THR A 148 -12.98 4.46 -8.30
N ASP A 149 -14.32 4.51 -8.35
CA ASP A 149 -15.08 5.75 -8.59
C ASP A 149 -14.91 6.74 -7.42
N ARG A 150 -14.72 6.23 -6.20
CA ARG A 150 -14.39 7.03 -5.01
C ARG A 150 -12.88 7.37 -4.91
N GLY A 151 -12.06 6.92 -5.85
CA GLY A 151 -10.63 7.23 -5.95
C GLY A 151 -9.69 6.24 -5.25
N PHE A 152 -10.21 5.15 -4.67
CA PHE A 152 -9.38 4.13 -4.06
C PHE A 152 -8.62 3.30 -5.11
N ARG A 153 -7.42 2.86 -4.75
CA ARG A 153 -6.69 1.81 -5.46
C ARG A 153 -7.08 0.44 -4.94
N VAL A 154 -7.24 -0.55 -5.81
CA VAL A 154 -7.80 -1.85 -5.41
C VAL A 154 -6.86 -3.00 -5.70
N VAL A 155 -6.66 -3.88 -4.72
CA VAL A 155 -6.04 -5.20 -4.92
C VAL A 155 -7.10 -6.28 -4.79
N LEU A 156 -7.07 -7.28 -5.67
CA LEU A 156 -7.97 -8.43 -5.64
C LEU A 156 -7.24 -9.64 -5.07
N ARG A 157 -7.55 -10.00 -3.83
CA ARG A 157 -6.94 -11.14 -3.13
C ARG A 157 -7.76 -12.40 -3.35
N VAL A 158 -7.12 -13.49 -3.75
CA VAL A 158 -7.76 -14.81 -3.85
C VAL A 158 -7.55 -15.57 -2.55
N VAL A 159 -8.60 -16.21 -2.06
CA VAL A 159 -8.54 -17.13 -0.91
C VAL A 159 -9.40 -18.38 -1.17
N PRO A 160 -9.15 -19.52 -0.51
CA PRO A 160 -10.05 -20.66 -0.56
C PRO A 160 -11.45 -20.31 -0.03
N ALA A 161 -12.50 -20.82 -0.69
CA ALA A 161 -13.86 -20.70 -0.20
C ALA A 161 -14.04 -21.42 1.16
N ALA A 162 -14.78 -20.79 2.07
CA ALA A 162 -15.02 -21.34 3.41
C ALA A 162 -15.64 -22.75 3.34
N GLY A 163 -15.12 -23.68 4.14
CA GLY A 163 -15.58 -25.07 4.19
C GLY A 163 -15.26 -25.92 2.95
N GLY A 164 -14.59 -25.36 1.95
CA GLY A 164 -14.18 -26.06 0.74
C GLY A 164 -12.79 -26.68 0.82
N GLY A 165 -12.51 -27.62 -0.07
CA GLY A 165 -11.15 -28.12 -0.30
C GLY A 165 -10.26 -27.09 -0.99
N THR A 166 -8.96 -27.35 -1.06
CA THR A 166 -8.02 -26.51 -1.81
C THR A 166 -8.03 -26.87 -3.30
N ALA A 167 -7.96 -25.86 -4.17
CA ALA A 167 -7.87 -26.09 -5.61
C ALA A 167 -6.50 -26.69 -5.99
N PRO A 168 -6.44 -27.71 -6.87
CA PRO A 168 -5.17 -28.19 -7.42
C PRO A 168 -4.40 -27.07 -8.15
N ALA A 169 -3.07 -27.19 -8.29
CA ALA A 169 -2.21 -26.16 -8.86
C ALA A 169 -2.63 -25.71 -10.28
N ALA A 170 -2.98 -26.66 -11.15
CA ALA A 170 -3.47 -26.37 -12.51
C ALA A 170 -4.83 -25.64 -12.49
N THR A 171 -5.73 -26.07 -11.60
CA THR A 171 -7.05 -25.45 -11.40
C THR A 171 -6.92 -24.02 -10.87
N LEU A 172 -6.04 -23.80 -9.88
CA LEU A 172 -5.72 -22.46 -9.37
C LEU A 172 -5.16 -21.58 -10.49
N THR A 173 -4.22 -22.08 -11.28
CA THR A 173 -3.62 -21.34 -12.40
C THR A 173 -4.66 -20.91 -13.42
N ALA A 174 -5.57 -21.82 -13.80
CA ALA A 174 -6.66 -21.52 -14.71
C ALA A 174 -7.64 -20.50 -14.12
N ALA A 175 -8.00 -20.63 -12.85
CA ALA A 175 -8.91 -19.71 -12.17
C ALA A 175 -8.34 -18.30 -12.05
N VAL A 176 -7.08 -18.15 -11.65
CA VAL A 176 -6.41 -16.84 -11.54
C VAL A 176 -6.22 -16.21 -12.92
N SER A 177 -5.99 -17.01 -13.97
CA SER A 177 -5.95 -16.50 -15.35
C SER A 177 -7.31 -15.97 -15.81
N ARG A 178 -8.42 -16.63 -15.42
CA ARG A 178 -9.78 -16.13 -15.70
C ARG A 178 -10.09 -14.85 -14.91
N LEU A 179 -9.70 -14.78 -13.64
CA LEU A 179 -9.77 -13.54 -12.84
C LEU A 179 -9.02 -12.41 -13.55
N ALA A 180 -7.77 -12.65 -13.96
CA ALA A 180 -6.96 -11.66 -14.66
C ALA A 180 -7.61 -11.19 -15.98
N ALA A 181 -8.11 -12.14 -16.78
CA ALA A 181 -8.81 -11.81 -18.02
C ALA A 181 -10.09 -10.97 -17.79
N ALA A 182 -10.82 -11.22 -16.70
CA ALA A 182 -12.03 -10.48 -16.35
C ALA A 182 -11.76 -9.04 -15.92
N PHE A 183 -10.60 -8.78 -15.30
CA PHE A 183 -10.24 -7.47 -14.73
C PHE A 183 -9.16 -6.70 -15.52
N ARG A 184 -8.62 -7.26 -16.60
CA ARG A 184 -7.58 -6.63 -17.43
C ARG A 184 -7.88 -5.21 -17.93
N GLY A 185 -9.16 -4.88 -18.10
CA GLY A 185 -9.62 -3.56 -18.58
C GLY A 185 -9.94 -2.59 -17.45
N THR A 186 -9.79 -3.00 -16.19
CA THR A 186 -10.24 -2.23 -15.03
C THR A 186 -9.16 -1.26 -14.57
N GLY A 187 -9.51 0.03 -14.55
CA GLY A 187 -8.63 1.07 -14.02
C GLY A 187 -8.51 1.02 -12.50
N GLY A 188 -7.46 1.64 -11.96
CA GLY A 188 -7.27 1.77 -10.51
C GLY A 188 -6.84 0.51 -9.77
N LEU A 189 -6.54 -0.59 -10.48
CA LEU A 189 -6.04 -1.81 -9.87
C LEU A 189 -4.55 -1.72 -9.53
N VAL A 190 -4.22 -2.22 -8.35
CA VAL A 190 -2.86 -2.59 -7.89
C VAL A 190 -2.49 -3.98 -8.41
N GLY A 191 -3.48 -4.85 -8.58
CA GLY A 191 -3.34 -6.15 -9.21
C GLY A 191 -4.03 -7.26 -8.45
N TYR A 192 -3.50 -8.47 -8.59
CA TYR A 192 -4.04 -9.71 -8.02
C TYR A 192 -3.11 -10.20 -6.92
N GLU A 193 -3.64 -10.69 -5.81
CA GLU A 193 -2.87 -11.18 -4.67
C GLU A 193 -3.20 -12.65 -4.39
N LEU A 194 -2.16 -13.45 -4.15
CA LEU A 194 -2.27 -14.83 -3.69
C LEU A 194 -1.67 -14.94 -2.29
N THR A 195 -2.32 -15.72 -1.42
CA THR A 195 -1.77 -16.06 -0.12
C THR A 195 -0.47 -16.87 -0.26
N ALA A 196 0.27 -17.01 0.85
CA ALA A 196 1.51 -17.76 0.86
C ALA A 196 1.27 -19.24 0.46
N ALA A 197 0.16 -19.81 0.92
CA ALA A 197 -0.23 -21.18 0.59
C ALA A 197 -0.61 -21.36 -0.89
N GLU A 198 -1.26 -20.38 -1.52
CA GLU A 198 -1.59 -20.41 -2.95
C GLU A 198 -0.34 -20.23 -3.82
N SER A 199 0.50 -19.26 -3.45
CA SER A 199 1.75 -18.95 -4.14
C SER A 199 2.71 -20.15 -4.15
N ALA A 200 2.81 -20.87 -3.02
CA ALA A 200 3.64 -22.08 -2.93
C ALA A 200 3.11 -23.23 -3.78
N ARG A 201 1.78 -23.37 -3.90
CA ARG A 201 1.14 -24.45 -4.67
C ARG A 201 1.24 -24.26 -6.18
N ALA A 202 1.21 -23.02 -6.67
CA ALA A 202 1.23 -22.72 -8.10
C ALA A 202 2.35 -21.73 -8.46
N PRO A 203 3.63 -22.11 -8.35
CA PRO A 203 4.75 -21.18 -8.57
C PRO A 203 4.82 -20.61 -10.00
N GLY A 204 4.22 -21.29 -10.99
CA GLY A 204 4.17 -20.84 -12.39
C GLY A 204 3.03 -19.88 -12.73
N VAL A 205 2.13 -19.56 -11.78
CA VAL A 205 0.91 -18.77 -12.04
C VAL A 205 1.20 -17.36 -12.53
N ALA A 206 2.34 -16.77 -12.15
CA ALA A 206 2.74 -15.43 -12.59
C ALA A 206 2.79 -15.30 -14.13
N ASN A 207 3.33 -16.32 -14.83
CA ASN A 207 3.40 -16.30 -16.29
C ASN A 207 2.02 -16.37 -16.93
N ALA A 208 1.09 -17.11 -16.33
CA ALA A 208 -0.27 -17.23 -16.80
C ALA A 208 -1.06 -15.93 -16.61
N VAL A 209 -0.84 -15.23 -15.48
CA VAL A 209 -1.40 -13.90 -15.24
C VAL A 209 -0.90 -12.90 -16.26
N VAL A 210 0.41 -12.82 -16.50
CA VAL A 210 1.00 -11.89 -17.49
C VAL A 210 0.45 -12.13 -18.91
N ALA A 211 0.19 -13.39 -19.26
CA ALA A 211 -0.41 -13.73 -20.55
C ALA A 211 -1.90 -13.31 -20.65
N ALA A 212 -2.64 -13.35 -19.54
CA ALA A 212 -4.06 -12.99 -19.49
C ALA A 212 -4.29 -11.48 -19.32
N ASP A 213 -3.41 -10.82 -18.58
CA ASP A 213 -3.43 -9.41 -18.24
C ASP A 213 -1.98 -8.86 -18.21
N PRO A 214 -1.54 -8.18 -19.27
CA PRO A 214 -0.18 -7.63 -19.34
C PRO A 214 -0.01 -6.32 -18.54
N PHE A 215 -1.07 -5.79 -17.93
CA PHE A 215 -1.05 -4.47 -17.29
C PHE A 215 -0.97 -4.54 -15.77
N HIS A 216 -1.64 -5.50 -15.14
CA HIS A 216 -1.69 -5.60 -13.69
C HIS A 216 -0.74 -6.66 -13.12
N LEU A 217 -0.28 -6.42 -11.89
CA LEU A 217 0.73 -7.23 -11.23
C LEU A 217 0.11 -8.41 -10.47
N LEU A 218 0.90 -9.46 -10.26
CA LEU A 218 0.61 -10.54 -9.32
C LEU A 218 1.47 -10.40 -8.06
N TRP A 219 0.82 -10.22 -6.91
CA TRP A 219 1.41 -10.15 -5.58
C TRP A 219 1.34 -11.50 -4.90
N ARG A 220 2.41 -11.87 -4.19
CA ARG A 220 2.53 -13.16 -3.50
C ARG A 220 2.84 -12.92 -2.04
N GLU A 221 1.99 -13.40 -1.15
CA GLU A 221 2.27 -13.30 0.28
C GLU A 221 3.45 -14.19 0.69
N ARG A 222 4.24 -13.68 1.63
CA ARG A 222 5.30 -14.41 2.34
C ARG A 222 5.57 -13.74 3.70
N PRO A 223 6.26 -14.43 4.62
CA PRO A 223 6.76 -13.79 5.84
C PRO A 223 7.61 -12.55 5.51
N ALA A 224 7.45 -11.48 6.29
CA ALA A 224 8.21 -10.26 6.08
C ALA A 224 9.70 -10.49 6.38
N PRO A 225 10.62 -9.98 5.56
CA PRO A 225 12.05 -10.18 5.76
C PRO A 225 12.59 -9.47 7.01
N PHE A 226 11.90 -8.44 7.49
CA PHE A 226 12.26 -7.67 8.68
C PHE A 226 11.52 -8.13 9.96
N ASP A 227 10.47 -8.94 9.81
CA ASP A 227 9.71 -9.53 10.90
C ASP A 227 8.98 -10.78 10.37
N PRO A 228 9.48 -12.01 10.65
CA PRO A 228 8.88 -13.22 10.11
C PRO A 228 7.48 -13.51 10.66
N THR A 229 7.04 -12.81 11.70
CA THR A 229 5.68 -12.93 12.26
C THR A 229 4.68 -12.00 11.56
N ALA A 230 5.17 -11.03 10.79
CA ALA A 230 4.37 -10.20 9.89
C ALA A 230 4.30 -10.82 8.49
N THR A 231 3.28 -10.46 7.71
CA THR A 231 3.10 -10.92 6.32
C THR A 231 3.19 -9.75 5.35
N VAL A 232 3.96 -9.94 4.26
CA VAL A 232 4.03 -9.01 3.13
C VAL A 232 3.56 -9.69 1.85
N ALA A 233 2.89 -8.95 0.98
CA ALA A 233 2.66 -9.36 -0.39
C ALA A 233 3.69 -8.68 -1.31
N VAL A 234 4.34 -9.46 -2.18
CA VAL A 234 5.48 -8.98 -2.98
C VAL A 234 5.35 -9.26 -4.48
N ASN A 235 5.85 -8.32 -5.26
CA ASN A 235 6.21 -8.47 -6.67
C ASN A 235 7.65 -7.95 -6.80
N ASP A 236 8.61 -8.87 -6.56
CA ASP A 236 9.98 -8.54 -6.15
C ASP A 236 10.65 -7.42 -7.00
N PRO A 237 11.33 -6.44 -6.36
CA PRO A 237 11.48 -6.25 -4.92
C PRO A 237 10.34 -5.45 -4.26
N ALA A 238 9.32 -5.00 -5.00
CA ALA A 238 8.24 -4.19 -4.45
C ALA A 238 7.28 -4.99 -3.57
N GLY A 239 6.66 -4.35 -2.58
CA GLY A 239 5.68 -5.00 -1.71
C GLY A 239 4.96 -4.07 -0.74
N TYR A 240 4.01 -4.65 -0.02
CA TYR A 240 3.25 -4.00 1.05
C TYR A 240 2.91 -5.03 2.14
N LEU A 241 2.60 -4.57 3.35
CA LEU A 241 2.20 -5.42 4.47
C LEU A 241 0.72 -5.84 4.35
N THR A 242 0.39 -7.08 4.69
CA THR A 242 -0.99 -7.61 4.62
C THR A 242 -1.49 -8.22 5.93
N GLY A 243 -0.62 -8.42 6.93
CA GLY A 243 -1.02 -8.98 8.21
C GLY A 243 -0.14 -8.51 9.37
N PRO A 244 -0.74 -8.07 10.50
CA PRO A 244 0.00 -7.70 11.70
C PRO A 244 0.62 -8.91 12.39
N ALA A 245 1.73 -8.65 13.09
CA ALA A 245 2.32 -9.58 14.04
C ALA A 245 1.49 -9.61 15.33
N GLY A 246 0.52 -10.51 15.42
CA GLY A 246 -0.35 -10.68 16.59
C GLY A 246 -1.62 -9.82 16.58
N THR A 247 -2.22 -9.63 17.76
CA THR A 247 -3.54 -9.00 17.94
C THR A 247 -3.51 -7.89 18.99
N GLY A 248 -4.48 -6.97 18.93
CA GLY A 248 -4.63 -5.86 19.88
C GLY A 248 -3.87 -4.59 19.49
N ASP A 249 -4.05 -3.52 20.26
CA ASP A 249 -3.59 -2.17 19.90
C ASP A 249 -2.06 -2.07 19.74
N GLY A 250 -1.30 -2.79 20.56
CA GLY A 250 0.15 -2.87 20.44
C GLY A 250 0.61 -3.48 19.11
N ALA A 251 -0.08 -4.53 18.65
CA ALA A 251 0.21 -5.16 17.36
C ALA A 251 -0.15 -4.23 16.18
N VAL A 252 -1.25 -3.48 16.29
CA VAL A 252 -1.64 -2.47 15.29
C VAL A 252 -0.60 -1.35 15.19
N ALA A 253 -0.12 -0.85 16.34
CA ALA A 253 0.92 0.18 16.38
C ALA A 253 2.25 -0.33 15.79
N ALA A 254 2.66 -1.55 16.16
CA ALA A 254 3.87 -2.19 15.62
C ALA A 254 3.77 -2.42 14.10
N PHE A 255 2.61 -2.83 13.60
CA PHE A 255 2.34 -3.00 12.17
C PHE A 255 2.51 -1.69 11.39
N ALA A 256 1.90 -0.60 11.87
CA ALA A 256 2.03 0.71 11.23
C ALA A 256 3.47 1.23 11.31
N ALA A 257 4.16 1.05 12.44
CA ALA A 257 5.55 1.45 12.61
C ALA A 257 6.50 0.64 11.71
N ALA A 258 6.24 -0.66 11.51
CA ALA A 258 7.00 -1.50 10.60
C ALA A 258 6.82 -1.06 9.13
N ALA A 259 5.60 -0.69 8.74
CA ALA A 259 5.32 -0.14 7.41
C ALA A 259 6.11 1.17 7.17
N ASP A 260 6.01 2.12 8.10
CA ASP A 260 6.75 3.39 8.07
C ASP A 260 8.27 3.13 8.02
N GLY A 261 8.80 2.30 8.92
CA GLY A 261 10.24 2.00 8.98
C GLY A 261 10.81 1.39 7.71
N ASN A 262 9.98 0.67 6.94
CA ASN A 262 10.35 0.06 5.66
C ASN A 262 9.88 0.86 4.45
N GLN A 263 9.23 2.01 4.64
CA GLN A 263 8.77 2.91 3.57
C GLN A 263 7.78 2.23 2.60
N ILE A 264 6.94 1.33 3.11
CA ILE A 264 5.96 0.55 2.33
C ILE A 264 4.53 0.82 2.81
N GLY A 265 3.57 0.54 1.93
CA GLY A 265 2.15 0.57 2.28
C GLY A 265 1.68 -0.69 3.02
N TRP A 266 0.40 -0.73 3.32
CA TRP A 266 -0.26 -1.87 3.94
C TRP A 266 -1.74 -1.99 3.57
N PHE A 267 -2.23 -3.23 3.62
CA PHE A 267 -3.65 -3.55 3.65
C PHE A 267 -3.96 -4.31 4.95
N TYR A 268 -4.78 -3.73 5.82
CA TYR A 268 -5.05 -4.28 7.14
C TYR A 268 -6.30 -5.18 7.09
N PRO A 269 -6.23 -6.46 7.51
CA PRO A 269 -7.37 -7.36 7.46
C PRO A 269 -8.49 -6.88 8.38
N VAL A 270 -9.69 -6.72 7.80
CA VAL A 270 -10.90 -6.34 8.54
C VAL A 270 -11.97 -7.41 8.41
N GLY A 271 -12.68 -7.65 9.51
CA GLY A 271 -13.86 -8.50 9.52
C GLY A 271 -15.01 -7.87 8.73
N ALA A 272 -16.08 -8.63 8.51
CA ALA A 272 -17.20 -8.23 7.65
C ALA A 272 -18.05 -7.05 8.16
N GLY A 273 -17.70 -6.42 9.29
CA GLY A 273 -18.67 -5.72 10.13
C GLY A 273 -19.72 -6.70 10.64
N GLY A 274 -20.53 -6.30 11.63
CA GLY A 274 -21.76 -7.06 11.92
C GLY A 274 -22.69 -7.04 10.69
N ALA A 275 -23.77 -7.83 10.69
CA ALA A 275 -24.76 -7.80 9.61
C ALA A 275 -25.30 -6.36 9.39
N GLY A 276 -24.73 -5.64 8.41
CA GLY A 276 -25.02 -4.22 8.12
C GLY A 276 -24.30 -3.19 9.00
N GLY A 277 -23.35 -3.59 9.84
CA GLY A 277 -22.52 -2.68 10.64
C GLY A 277 -21.32 -2.13 9.85
N PRO A 278 -20.76 -0.98 10.26
CA PRO A 278 -19.64 -0.37 9.54
C PRO A 278 -18.41 -1.28 9.54
N VAL A 279 -17.66 -1.24 8.45
CA VAL A 279 -16.38 -1.92 8.35
C VAL A 279 -15.32 -1.06 9.06
N ALA A 280 -15.21 -1.27 10.36
CA ALA A 280 -14.35 -0.49 11.23
C ALA A 280 -12.88 -0.88 11.09
N LEU A 281 -12.02 0.14 11.04
CA LEU A 281 -10.57 0.00 11.19
C LEU A 281 -10.15 0.50 12.58
N PRO A 282 -9.09 -0.09 13.17
CA PRO A 282 -8.48 0.46 14.38
C PRO A 282 -8.14 1.94 14.20
N ALA A 283 -8.53 2.78 15.16
CA ALA A 283 -8.34 4.23 15.09
C ALA A 283 -6.87 4.64 14.92
N ALA A 284 -5.94 3.85 15.46
CA ALA A 284 -4.49 4.07 15.32
C ALA A 284 -3.99 4.03 13.86
N LEU A 285 -4.76 3.44 12.94
CA LEU A 285 -4.43 3.39 11.52
C LEU A 285 -4.88 4.65 10.74
N ALA A 286 -5.69 5.53 11.34
CA ALA A 286 -6.01 6.85 10.79
C ALA A 286 -4.87 7.84 11.08
N ARG A 287 -3.80 7.74 10.29
CA ARG A 287 -2.52 8.42 10.54
C ARG A 287 -1.94 9.07 9.28
N PRO A 288 -1.08 10.08 9.42
CA PRO A 288 -0.52 10.76 8.26
C PRO A 288 0.56 9.94 7.55
N TYR A 289 0.58 10.04 6.22
CA TYR A 289 1.52 9.35 5.34
C TYR A 289 1.50 9.96 3.93
N PRO A 290 2.56 9.79 3.12
CA PRO A 290 2.50 10.20 1.71
C PRO A 290 1.63 9.21 0.92
N ILE A 291 0.62 9.69 0.20
CA ILE A 291 -0.16 8.82 -0.70
C ILE A 291 0.58 8.60 -2.02
N ALA A 292 1.10 9.69 -2.59
CA ALA A 292 1.86 9.66 -3.83
C ALA A 292 2.98 10.69 -3.80
N VAL A 293 4.21 10.32 -4.17
CA VAL A 293 5.39 11.19 -4.10
C VAL A 293 5.99 11.41 -5.48
N ALA A 294 6.15 12.68 -5.87
CA ALA A 294 6.79 13.11 -7.11
C ALA A 294 8.32 13.00 -7.06
N GLY A 295 8.82 11.82 -6.72
CA GLY A 295 10.24 11.57 -6.50
C GLY A 295 10.51 10.27 -5.76
N GLU A 296 11.79 10.01 -5.50
CA GLU A 296 12.26 8.84 -4.75
C GLU A 296 12.17 9.10 -3.25
N VAL A 297 11.38 8.29 -2.55
CA VAL A 297 11.16 8.40 -1.11
C VAL A 297 12.39 7.87 -0.36
N SER A 298 12.95 8.71 0.51
CA SER A 298 14.04 8.32 1.40
C SER A 298 13.57 8.05 2.82
N GLN A 299 12.55 8.78 3.30
CA GLN A 299 12.00 8.60 4.64
C GLN A 299 10.61 9.21 4.76
N PHE A 300 9.71 8.52 5.44
CA PHE A 300 8.52 9.06 6.07
C PHE A 300 8.22 8.34 7.38
N GLY A 301 7.44 9.00 8.24
CA GLY A 301 6.92 8.39 9.46
C GLY A 301 6.41 9.43 10.45
N VAL A 302 5.82 8.92 11.54
CA VAL A 302 5.30 9.73 12.65
C VAL A 302 6.05 9.39 13.92
N ASP A 303 6.50 10.40 14.65
CA ASP A 303 7.10 10.21 15.97
C ASP A 303 6.06 10.10 17.10
N GLY A 304 6.50 9.81 18.33
CA GLY A 304 5.62 9.70 19.49
C GLY A 304 4.88 11.00 19.87
N ALA A 305 5.33 12.16 19.38
CA ALA A 305 4.65 13.44 19.59
C ALA A 305 3.55 13.70 18.54
N GLY A 306 3.45 12.87 17.51
CA GLY A 306 2.53 13.07 16.39
C GLY A 306 3.10 13.99 15.29
N THR A 307 4.42 14.21 15.28
CA THR A 307 5.08 14.94 14.20
C THR A 307 5.27 14.00 13.02
N PHE A 308 4.69 14.35 11.88
CA PHE A 308 4.92 13.64 10.64
C PHE A 308 6.11 14.26 9.90
N THR A 309 6.98 13.40 9.38
CA THR A 309 8.10 13.82 8.53
C THR A 309 8.06 13.07 7.21
N LEU A 310 8.47 13.74 6.13
CA LEU A 310 8.66 13.17 4.80
C LEU A 310 9.89 13.80 4.14
N ARG A 311 10.75 12.96 3.56
CA ARG A 311 11.92 13.35 2.76
C ARG A 311 11.95 12.54 1.48
N TYR A 312 12.24 13.22 0.37
CA TYR A 312 12.38 12.59 -0.93
C TYR A 312 13.29 13.39 -1.87
N GLY A 313 13.92 12.70 -2.81
CA GLY A 313 14.66 13.32 -3.92
C GLY A 313 13.73 13.63 -5.10
N THR A 314 14.00 14.67 -5.88
CA THR A 314 13.13 15.11 -7.00
C THR A 314 13.34 14.32 -8.30
N THR A 315 14.06 13.20 -8.23
CA THR A 315 14.20 12.24 -9.32
C THR A 315 13.18 11.12 -9.11
N LEU A 316 12.40 10.81 -10.14
CA LEU A 316 11.45 9.69 -10.12
C LEU A 316 12.20 8.35 -10.05
N PRO A 317 11.56 7.27 -9.56
CA PRO A 317 12.14 5.92 -9.50
C PRO A 317 12.73 5.42 -10.83
N VAL A 318 12.23 5.90 -11.97
CA VAL A 318 12.75 5.59 -13.31
C VAL A 318 14.07 6.30 -13.65
N GLY A 319 14.64 7.07 -12.71
CA GLY A 319 15.90 7.80 -12.88
C GLY A 319 15.78 9.14 -13.63
N LYS A 320 14.57 9.61 -13.90
CA LYS A 320 14.32 10.89 -14.58
C LYS A 320 13.90 11.98 -13.60
N PRO A 321 14.27 13.25 -13.82
CA PRO A 321 13.73 14.35 -13.02
C PRO A 321 12.20 14.36 -13.06
N ALA A 322 11.57 14.63 -11.92
CA ALA A 322 10.13 14.83 -11.86
C ALA A 322 9.74 16.04 -12.73
N PRO A 323 8.70 15.92 -13.57
CA PRO A 323 8.16 17.06 -14.31
C PRO A 323 7.81 18.22 -13.38
N GLY A 324 8.08 19.44 -13.82
CA GLY A 324 7.72 20.64 -13.06
C GLY A 324 6.21 20.68 -12.78
N GLY A 325 5.84 20.98 -11.53
CA GLY A 325 4.44 21.02 -11.10
C GLY A 325 3.82 19.65 -10.81
N LEU A 326 4.54 18.54 -10.96
CA LEU A 326 4.04 17.23 -10.54
C LEU A 326 3.82 17.22 -9.02
N LEU A 327 2.60 16.91 -8.60
CA LEU A 327 2.18 17.01 -7.21
C LEU A 327 2.52 15.74 -6.42
N THR A 328 3.15 15.94 -5.27
CA THR A 328 3.16 15.03 -4.13
C THR A 328 1.88 15.25 -3.32
N ALA A 329 1.24 14.17 -2.88
CA ALA A 329 0.03 14.17 -2.08
C ALA A 329 0.28 13.45 -0.75
N VAL A 330 -0.10 14.10 0.35
CA VAL A 330 0.10 13.62 1.72
C VAL A 330 -1.23 13.65 2.47
N SER A 331 -1.57 12.53 3.10
CA SER A 331 -2.76 12.41 3.95
C SER A 331 -2.48 12.98 5.34
N LEU A 332 -3.35 13.85 5.84
CA LEU A 332 -3.30 14.48 7.16
C LEU A 332 -4.68 14.37 7.84
N PRO A 333 -5.10 13.17 8.26
CA PRO A 333 -6.45 12.92 8.72
C PRO A 333 -6.79 13.68 10.00
N ALA A 334 -8.07 14.03 10.16
CA ALA A 334 -8.58 14.78 11.31
C ALA A 334 -8.30 14.11 12.66
N ALA A 335 -8.34 12.77 12.71
CA ALA A 335 -8.03 12.00 13.91
C ALA A 335 -6.59 12.22 14.41
N ALA A 336 -5.64 12.44 13.51
CA ALA A 336 -4.25 12.72 13.87
C ALA A 336 -4.01 14.19 14.27
N TYR A 337 -4.83 15.11 13.73
CA TYR A 337 -4.70 16.56 13.87
C TYR A 337 -6.04 17.21 14.26
N PRO A 338 -6.59 16.92 15.45
CA PRO A 338 -7.94 17.35 15.83
C PRO A 338 -8.10 18.88 15.92
N THR A 339 -7.01 19.60 16.16
CA THR A 339 -6.95 21.07 16.24
C THR A 339 -6.28 21.70 15.03
N GLY A 340 -6.08 20.93 13.95
CA GLY A 340 -5.32 21.36 12.78
C GLY A 340 -3.82 21.08 12.90
N TYR A 341 -3.07 21.55 11.92
CA TYR A 341 -1.64 21.29 11.80
C TYR A 341 -0.86 22.51 11.29
N GLN A 342 0.45 22.50 11.51
CA GLN A 342 1.40 23.44 10.93
C GLN A 342 2.33 22.69 9.97
N VAL A 343 2.62 23.31 8.82
CA VAL A 343 3.48 22.73 7.78
C VAL A 343 4.76 23.54 7.69
N GLN A 344 5.89 22.85 7.78
CA GLN A 344 7.20 23.38 7.44
C GLN A 344 7.71 22.58 6.25
N VAL A 345 8.05 23.27 5.16
CA VAL A 345 8.51 22.64 3.92
C VAL A 345 9.74 23.36 3.38
N THR A 346 10.67 22.59 2.82
CA THR A 346 11.85 23.10 2.11
C THR A 346 11.95 22.41 0.76
N GLY A 347 12.27 23.19 -0.29
CA GLY A 347 12.41 22.69 -1.66
C GLY A 347 11.09 22.42 -2.38
N ALA A 348 9.95 22.81 -1.80
CA ALA A 348 8.64 22.64 -2.39
C ALA A 348 7.67 23.76 -1.97
N LYS A 349 6.66 23.97 -2.81
CA LYS A 349 5.53 24.88 -2.57
C LYS A 349 4.26 24.10 -2.30
N VAL A 350 3.49 24.54 -1.31
CA VAL A 350 2.17 23.99 -0.98
C VAL A 350 1.10 24.54 -1.94
N PHE A 351 0.25 23.65 -2.45
CA PHE A 351 -0.84 23.95 -3.39
C PHE A 351 -2.24 23.70 -2.80
N SER A 352 -2.38 22.88 -1.76
CA SER A 352 -3.65 22.68 -1.08
C SER A 352 -4.03 23.89 -0.21
N ARG A 353 -5.34 24.05 0.05
CA ARG A 353 -5.84 25.05 1.01
C ARG A 353 -5.35 24.77 2.43
N PRO A 354 -5.17 25.81 3.27
CA PRO A 354 -4.99 25.63 4.71
C PRO A 354 -6.12 24.78 5.30
N GLY A 355 -5.77 23.85 6.19
CA GLY A 355 -6.74 22.97 6.84
C GLY A 355 -7.30 21.86 5.96
N SER A 356 -6.72 21.56 4.80
CA SER A 356 -7.10 20.36 4.03
C SER A 356 -6.49 19.10 4.63
N ALA A 357 -7.26 18.00 4.74
CA ALA A 357 -6.72 16.70 5.12
C ALA A 357 -5.89 16.04 3.99
N LEU A 358 -5.85 16.64 2.79
CA LEU A 358 -4.99 16.24 1.68
C LEU A 358 -4.02 17.39 1.36
N LEU A 359 -2.79 17.29 1.88
CA LEU A 359 -1.72 18.24 1.60
C LEU A 359 -1.12 17.93 0.23
N CYS A 360 -1.21 18.87 -0.70
CA CYS A 360 -0.63 18.75 -2.04
C CYS A 360 0.49 19.77 -2.20
N LEU A 361 1.66 19.32 -2.67
CA LEU A 361 2.84 20.15 -2.85
C LEU A 361 3.59 19.77 -4.13
N ALA A 362 4.27 20.74 -4.75
CA ALA A 362 5.17 20.49 -5.88
C ALA A 362 6.58 20.94 -5.51
N ALA A 363 7.59 20.19 -5.97
CA ALA A 363 8.98 20.62 -5.85
C ALA A 363 9.18 21.98 -6.54
N GLU A 364 9.98 22.85 -5.94
CA GLU A 364 10.39 24.10 -6.56
C GLU A 364 11.35 23.84 -7.73
N PRO A 365 11.35 24.70 -8.77
CA PRO A 365 12.30 24.57 -9.86
C PRO A 365 13.76 24.51 -9.35
N GLY A 366 14.51 23.49 -9.77
CA GLY A 366 15.90 23.29 -9.37
C GLY A 366 16.12 22.65 -8.00
N ALA A 367 15.06 22.39 -7.21
CA ALA A 367 15.19 21.65 -5.96
C ALA A 367 15.64 20.20 -6.24
N THR A 368 16.63 19.72 -5.52
CA THR A 368 17.13 18.33 -5.63
C THR A 368 16.52 17.41 -4.58
N ALA A 369 15.97 17.98 -3.50
CA ALA A 369 15.31 17.27 -2.42
C ALA A 369 14.19 18.12 -1.82
N VAL A 370 13.22 17.45 -1.23
CA VAL A 370 12.12 18.06 -0.47
C VAL A 370 12.13 17.50 0.94
N SER A 371 11.95 18.39 1.93
CA SER A 371 11.77 18.02 3.33
C SER A 371 10.46 18.64 3.82
N LEU A 372 9.60 17.81 4.39
CA LEU A 372 8.32 18.18 4.95
C LEU A 372 8.28 17.75 6.43
N THR A 373 7.88 18.68 7.29
CA THR A 373 7.57 18.43 8.70
C THR A 373 6.17 18.97 8.98
N VAL A 374 5.32 18.15 9.60
CA VAL A 374 3.96 18.53 9.99
C VAL A 374 3.76 18.26 11.46
N THR A 375 3.45 19.31 12.22
CA THR A 375 3.18 19.25 13.65
C THR A 375 1.73 19.59 13.95
N ARG A 376 1.19 19.12 15.08
CA ARG A 376 -0.13 19.54 15.55
C ARG A 376 -0.14 21.03 15.86
N ALA A 377 -1.23 21.70 15.48
CA ALA A 377 -1.48 23.07 15.93
C ALA A 377 -2.04 23.05 17.36
N PRO A 378 -1.66 24.02 18.22
CA PRO A 378 -2.16 24.07 19.60
C PRO A 378 -3.66 24.41 19.67
N SER A 379 -4.19 25.09 18.65
CA SER A 379 -5.59 25.45 18.50
C SER A 379 -5.94 25.58 17.02
N GLY A 380 -7.23 25.48 16.71
CA GLY A 380 -7.73 25.55 15.35
C GLY A 380 -8.85 24.54 15.13
N GLN A 381 -9.09 24.24 13.86
CA GLN A 381 -10.12 23.29 13.43
C GLN A 381 -9.46 22.06 12.79
N ALA A 382 -10.08 20.90 13.03
CA ALA A 382 -9.69 19.66 12.37
C ALA A 382 -9.67 19.82 10.83
N PRO A 383 -8.70 19.21 10.14
CA PRO A 383 -8.63 19.23 8.69
C PRO A 383 -9.89 18.70 8.02
N ALA A 384 -10.33 19.37 6.95
CA ALA A 384 -11.47 18.95 6.15
C ALA A 384 -11.08 17.76 5.24
N PRO A 385 -11.84 16.65 5.25
CA PRO A 385 -11.56 15.50 4.40
C PRO A 385 -11.65 15.87 2.91
N PRO A 386 -10.84 15.24 2.03
CA PRO A 386 -10.95 15.45 0.60
C PRO A 386 -12.27 14.85 0.07
N PRO A 387 -12.76 15.31 -1.11
CA PRO A 387 -13.97 14.78 -1.71
C PRO A 387 -13.79 13.40 -2.35
N ALA A 388 -12.57 12.87 -2.43
CA ALA A 388 -12.24 11.54 -2.97
C ALA A 388 -10.94 11.02 -2.36
N ALA A 389 -10.78 9.70 -2.35
CA ALA A 389 -9.54 9.06 -1.95
C ALA A 389 -8.43 9.33 -2.99
N GLY A 390 -7.19 9.29 -2.53
CA GLY A 390 -6.04 9.27 -3.42
C GLY A 390 -5.58 10.64 -3.95
N PRO A 391 -4.50 10.64 -4.77
CA PRO A 391 -3.82 11.86 -5.16
C PRO A 391 -4.53 12.64 -6.28
N ALA A 392 -5.52 12.04 -6.95
CA ALA A 392 -6.31 12.70 -7.98
C ALA A 392 -7.18 13.84 -7.41
N ALA A 393 -7.50 13.78 -6.11
CA ALA A 393 -8.26 14.82 -5.41
C ALA A 393 -7.48 16.12 -5.17
N CYS A 394 -6.17 16.17 -5.50
CA CYS A 394 -5.37 17.38 -5.32
C CYS A 394 -5.90 18.61 -6.06
N SER A 395 -6.51 18.43 -7.24
CA SER A 395 -7.13 19.54 -7.98
C SER A 395 -8.35 20.12 -7.25
N ALA A 396 -9.12 19.28 -6.55
CA ALA A 396 -10.31 19.70 -5.82
C ALA A 396 -10.00 20.45 -4.52
N VAL A 397 -8.88 20.12 -3.87
CA VAL A 397 -8.43 20.77 -2.62
C VAL A 397 -7.46 21.94 -2.85
N ALA A 398 -7.16 22.26 -4.11
CA ALA A 398 -6.24 23.33 -4.47
C ALA A 398 -6.72 24.68 -3.91
N ALA A 399 -5.79 25.46 -3.37
CA ALA A 399 -6.04 26.84 -3.02
C ALA A 399 -6.53 27.60 -4.25
N PRO A 400 -7.58 28.44 -4.13
CA PRO A 400 -7.93 29.31 -5.23
C PRO A 400 -6.67 30.09 -5.60
N ALA A 401 -6.33 30.12 -6.90
CA ALA A 401 -5.36 31.07 -7.38
C ALA A 401 -5.82 32.44 -6.87
N ALA A 402 -4.95 33.15 -6.14
CA ALA A 402 -5.27 34.51 -5.76
C ALA A 402 -5.55 35.24 -7.07
N SER A 403 -6.84 35.50 -7.34
CA SER A 403 -7.27 36.41 -8.38
C SER A 403 -6.76 37.77 -7.93
N GLY A 404 -5.52 38.06 -8.25
CA GLY A 404 -5.06 39.42 -8.35
C GLY A 404 -5.94 40.04 -9.41
N THR A 405 -7.03 40.69 -8.99
CA THR A 405 -7.51 41.85 -9.71
C THR A 405 -6.26 42.69 -9.97
N PRO A 406 -5.94 43.05 -11.23
CA PRO A 406 -4.93 44.07 -11.45
C PRO A 406 -5.38 45.25 -10.60
N VAL A 407 -4.61 45.59 -9.57
CA VAL A 407 -4.81 46.86 -8.89
C VAL A 407 -4.52 47.88 -9.96
N THR A 408 -5.58 48.42 -10.55
CA THR A 408 -5.52 49.58 -11.41
C THR A 408 -4.76 50.62 -10.59
N ALA A 409 -3.56 50.96 -11.04
CA ALA A 409 -2.78 52.01 -10.42
C ALA A 409 -3.69 53.25 -10.28
N PRO A 410 -3.75 53.89 -9.11
CA PRO A 410 -4.56 55.09 -8.98
C PRO A 410 -4.01 56.13 -9.95
N THR A 411 -4.84 56.54 -10.91
CA THR A 411 -4.63 57.74 -11.70
C THR A 411 -4.51 58.91 -10.74
N ALA A 412 -3.28 59.37 -10.51
CA ALA A 412 -2.98 60.59 -9.78
C ALA A 412 -3.46 61.80 -10.60
N GLY A 413 -4.73 62.17 -10.42
CA GLY A 413 -5.24 63.49 -10.75
C GLY A 413 -5.35 64.29 -9.45
N GLY A 414 -4.34 65.11 -9.14
CA GLY A 414 -4.30 65.86 -7.89
C GLY A 414 -2.97 66.56 -7.64
N GLU A 415 -2.70 67.56 -8.47
CA GLU A 415 -1.91 68.77 -8.23
C GLU A 415 -1.14 68.84 -6.90
N ALA A 416 0.14 68.46 -6.93
CA ALA A 416 1.09 68.74 -5.85
C ALA A 416 2.20 69.66 -6.38
N LYS A 417 2.31 70.81 -5.73
CA LYS A 417 3.19 71.94 -6.03
C LYS A 417 4.64 71.51 -6.25
N SER A 418 5.21 72.05 -7.31
CA SER A 418 6.63 71.98 -7.66
C SER A 418 7.52 72.59 -6.57
N SER A 419 8.30 71.77 -5.88
CA SER A 419 9.59 72.19 -5.32
C SER A 419 10.70 71.58 -6.19
N ARG A 420 11.45 72.47 -6.83
CA ARG A 420 12.63 72.16 -7.62
C ARG A 420 13.67 71.46 -6.75
N TYR A 421 14.17 70.33 -7.23
CA TYR A 421 15.49 69.84 -6.88
C TYR A 421 16.17 69.39 -8.18
N ASP A 422 16.88 70.33 -8.80
CA ASP A 422 17.82 70.07 -9.90
C ASP A 422 19.16 69.65 -9.30
N GLY A 423 19.56 68.42 -9.56
CA GLY A 423 20.90 67.91 -9.25
C GLY A 423 21.25 66.81 -10.26
N PRO A 424 22.25 67.00 -11.14
CA PRO A 424 22.59 66.03 -12.17
C PRO A 424 23.68 65.11 -11.63
N LEU A 425 23.35 63.91 -11.15
CA LEU A 425 24.30 62.84 -10.89
C LEU A 425 23.52 61.53 -10.72
N LEU A 426 24.08 60.41 -11.21
CA LEU A 426 23.55 59.03 -11.18
C LEU A 426 22.84 58.54 -12.46
N TRP A 427 23.45 58.80 -13.62
CA TRP A 427 23.70 57.68 -14.53
C TRP A 427 25.00 56.99 -14.10
N ALA A 428 25.03 55.66 -14.23
CA ALA A 428 26.14 54.74 -13.92
C ALA A 428 26.17 54.20 -12.48
N LEU A 429 25.65 52.97 -12.30
CA LEU A 429 26.28 51.78 -11.69
C LEU A 429 25.19 50.71 -11.48
N PRO A 430 25.29 49.53 -12.12
CA PRO A 430 26.10 48.46 -11.55
C PRO A 430 26.93 47.72 -12.60
N LEU A 431 28.25 47.97 -12.60
CA LEU A 431 29.27 47.16 -13.29
C LEU A 431 30.47 46.86 -12.38
N LEU A 432 30.24 46.82 -11.06
CA LEU A 432 31.26 46.53 -10.05
C LEU A 432 30.76 45.44 -9.10
N GLY A 433 30.77 44.20 -9.60
CA GLY A 433 30.37 43.03 -8.83
C GLY A 433 30.96 41.70 -9.33
N ALA A 434 32.04 41.72 -10.10
CA ALA A 434 32.62 40.50 -10.70
C ALA A 434 34.16 40.36 -10.58
N ALA A 435 34.87 41.27 -9.90
CA ALA A 435 36.34 41.21 -9.80
C ALA A 435 36.90 41.12 -8.37
N GLY A 436 36.05 40.90 -7.35
CA GLY A 436 36.47 40.91 -5.93
C GLY A 436 36.58 39.54 -5.24
N MET A 437 36.10 38.45 -5.84
CA MET A 437 35.97 37.13 -5.17
C MET A 437 36.88 36.04 -5.75
N ALA A 438 37.92 36.39 -6.52
CA ALA A 438 38.90 35.43 -7.03
C ALA A 438 40.21 35.36 -6.19
N VAL A 439 40.37 36.22 -5.18
CA VAL A 439 41.63 36.33 -4.41
C VAL A 439 41.57 35.65 -3.03
N VAL A 440 40.39 35.22 -2.56
CA VAL A 440 40.23 34.63 -1.21
C VAL A 440 40.27 33.09 -1.18
N LEU A 441 40.24 32.39 -2.33
CA LEU A 441 40.26 30.92 -2.39
C LEU A 441 41.59 30.29 -2.87
N ALA A 442 42.61 31.08 -3.18
CA ALA A 442 43.91 30.56 -3.64
C ALA A 442 44.87 30.12 -2.51
N LEU A 443 44.60 30.50 -1.26
CA LEU A 443 45.55 30.32 -0.15
C LEU A 443 45.44 29.01 0.67
N PRO A 444 44.36 28.20 0.66
CA PRO A 444 44.38 26.89 1.30
C PRO A 444 44.83 25.73 0.37
N PHE A 445 44.84 25.90 -0.95
CA PHE A 445 45.13 24.80 -1.89
C PHE A 445 46.62 24.54 -2.19
N LEU A 446 47.52 25.46 -1.83
CA LEU A 446 48.97 25.28 -2.01
C LEU A 446 49.67 24.48 -0.89
N LYS A 447 49.02 24.29 0.27
CA LYS A 447 49.59 23.53 1.41
C LYS A 447 49.33 22.02 1.35
N LEU A 448 48.34 21.55 0.60
CA LEU A 448 48.04 20.11 0.46
C LEU A 448 48.79 19.41 -0.68
N ARG A 449 49.52 20.16 -1.53
CA ARG A 449 50.34 19.59 -2.60
C ARG A 449 51.77 19.20 -2.19
N ARG A 450 52.19 19.51 -0.95
CA ARG A 450 53.54 19.18 -0.42
C ARG A 450 53.62 17.90 0.43
N LEU A 451 52.54 17.12 0.55
CA LEU A 451 52.54 15.87 1.32
C LEU A 451 52.33 14.60 0.46
N ARG A 452 52.51 14.68 -0.86
CA ARG A 452 52.35 13.50 -1.76
C ARG A 452 53.48 13.28 -2.77
N ALA A 453 54.62 13.91 -2.57
CA ALA A 453 55.82 13.66 -3.37
C ALA A 453 57.03 13.51 -2.43
N GLY A 454 57.39 12.25 -2.13
CA GLY A 454 58.64 11.96 -1.44
C GLY A 454 58.57 10.71 -0.58
N SER A 455 58.59 9.52 -1.20
CA SER A 455 59.26 8.32 -0.67
C SER A 455 59.00 7.10 -1.56
N ARG A 456 59.87 6.91 -2.56
CA ARG A 456 60.23 5.56 -3.05
C ARG A 456 61.75 5.48 -3.13
N ALA A 457 62.23 4.32 -2.69
CA ALA A 457 63.54 3.69 -2.93
C ALA A 457 64.74 4.17 -2.09
N SER A 458 65.17 3.31 -1.15
CA SER A 458 66.47 2.64 -1.27
C SER A 458 66.47 1.34 -0.46
N ALA A 459 67.18 0.36 -1.00
CA ALA A 459 67.27 -1.02 -0.57
C ALA A 459 68.71 -1.34 -0.12
N VAL A 460 68.85 -2.46 0.61
CA VAL A 460 70.05 -3.32 0.75
C VAL A 460 71.19 -2.85 1.67
N ALA A 461 71.44 -3.58 2.78
CA ALA A 461 72.65 -4.40 3.07
C ALA A 461 72.89 -4.68 4.58
N GLY A 462 73.30 -5.93 4.90
CA GLY A 462 73.94 -6.39 6.16
C GLY A 462 72.99 -7.13 7.12
N HIS A 463 73.00 -8.46 7.35
CA HIS A 463 73.99 -9.56 7.46
C HIS A 463 74.68 -9.68 8.85
N ALA A 464 74.73 -10.94 9.35
CA ALA A 464 75.25 -11.52 10.62
C ALA A 464 74.36 -11.32 11.87
N ASP A 465 74.12 -12.26 12.81
CA ASP A 465 74.66 -13.59 13.16
C ASP A 465 73.57 -14.32 14.02
N THR A 466 73.19 -15.56 13.71
CA THR A 466 73.47 -16.87 14.41
C THR A 466 72.95 -17.05 15.84
N ASP A 467 72.16 -18.11 16.04
CA ASP A 467 72.33 -19.25 16.98
C ASP A 467 70.97 -20.02 17.06
N ASP A 468 70.92 -21.28 16.59
CA ASP A 468 70.91 -22.55 17.38
C ASP A 468 69.59 -22.73 18.18
N ASP A 469 68.77 -23.79 18.15
CA ASP A 469 68.82 -25.22 17.78
C ASP A 469 67.39 -25.64 17.31
N GLY A 470 67.15 -26.56 16.36
CA GLY A 470 67.06 -28.03 16.55
C GLY A 470 65.94 -28.45 17.53
N HIS A 471 64.96 -29.34 17.32
CA HIS A 471 64.63 -30.41 16.37
C HIS A 471 63.09 -30.63 16.43
N GLY A 472 62.41 -31.05 15.35
CA GLY A 472 62.13 -32.46 15.01
C GLY A 472 60.82 -32.92 15.67
N ASP A 473 59.71 -32.85 14.96
CA ASP A 473 59.05 -33.94 14.20
C ASP A 473 58.09 -34.75 15.12
N ASP A 474 56.84 -34.88 14.68
CA ASP A 474 56.14 -36.14 14.29
C ASP A 474 55.50 -36.88 15.47
N GLY A 475 54.27 -37.38 15.45
CA GLY A 475 53.22 -37.53 14.45
C GLY A 475 52.24 -38.59 14.99
N TYR A 476 50.97 -38.52 14.55
CA TYR A 476 49.94 -39.59 14.62
C TYR A 476 49.46 -40.00 16.04
N GLY A 477 48.21 -40.34 16.33
CA GLY A 477 47.00 -40.51 15.55
C GLY A 477 45.97 -41.30 16.39
N LEU A 478 44.70 -41.04 16.12
CA LEU A 478 43.53 -41.92 16.19
C LEU A 478 42.93 -42.42 17.53
N ALA A 479 41.58 -42.33 17.50
CA ALA A 479 40.53 -43.18 18.09
C ALA A 479 40.24 -42.98 19.59
N ASP A 480 39.10 -42.38 19.98
CA ASP A 480 37.68 -42.77 19.84
C ASP A 480 37.20 -43.65 21.02
N VAL A 481 35.91 -43.46 21.34
CA VAL A 481 35.01 -44.20 22.22
C VAL A 481 34.91 -43.74 23.69
N GLY A 482 33.71 -43.23 24.03
CA GLY A 482 33.14 -43.40 25.37
C GLY A 482 32.28 -42.25 25.93
N ASP A 483 31.07 -42.07 25.41
CA ASP A 483 29.91 -41.56 26.20
C ASP A 483 29.12 -42.82 26.67
N PRO A 484 28.17 -42.83 27.64
CA PRO A 484 27.62 -41.75 28.46
C PRO A 484 27.43 -42.11 29.96
N GLY A 485 26.97 -41.17 30.78
CA GLY A 485 26.17 -41.55 31.96
C GLY A 485 26.11 -40.60 33.14
N ALA A 486 24.98 -39.89 33.22
CA ALA A 486 24.13 -39.74 34.41
C ALA A 486 24.56 -38.84 35.59
N ALA A 487 23.64 -37.89 35.85
CA ALA A 487 23.02 -37.55 37.14
C ALA A 487 23.89 -36.98 38.27
N GLY A 488 23.48 -35.82 38.77
CA GLY A 488 23.88 -35.34 40.09
C GLY A 488 23.51 -33.87 40.28
N GLY A 489 22.34 -33.62 40.86
CA GLY A 489 21.90 -32.29 41.25
C GLY A 489 22.52 -31.81 42.56
N GLY A 490 22.33 -30.50 42.78
CA GLY A 490 22.48 -29.80 44.05
C GLY A 490 23.93 -29.52 44.46
N ALA A 491 24.25 -28.46 45.20
CA ALA A 491 23.50 -27.33 45.74
C ALA A 491 24.53 -26.57 46.60
N LEU A 492 24.55 -25.22 46.50
CA LEU A 492 25.08 -24.27 47.50
C LEU A 492 26.63 -24.25 47.63
N ASP A 493 27.35 -23.18 47.93
CA ASP A 493 27.00 -21.88 48.51
C ASP A 493 28.23 -20.91 48.45
N GLN A 494 27.95 -19.60 48.61
CA GLN A 494 28.81 -18.49 49.08
C GLN A 494 30.01 -18.04 48.22
N LEU A 495 30.27 -16.73 47.97
CA LEU A 495 30.46 -15.65 48.95
C LEU A 495 30.59 -14.28 48.22
N TYR A 496 29.98 -13.24 48.82
CA TYR A 496 30.40 -11.81 48.90
C TYR A 496 30.67 -10.99 47.61
N SER A 497 30.26 -9.73 47.44
CA SER A 497 29.87 -8.61 48.34
C SER A 497 29.13 -7.56 47.47
N GLY A 498 28.00 -6.95 47.87
CA GLY A 498 27.91 -5.64 48.58
C GLY A 498 27.94 -4.44 47.60
N SER A 499 27.06 -3.44 47.55
CA SER A 499 26.15 -2.75 48.51
C SER A 499 25.11 -1.94 47.70
N ARG A 500 23.80 -1.90 47.99
CA ARG A 500 23.00 -1.18 49.02
C ARG A 500 23.05 0.36 49.02
N TYR A 501 21.85 0.95 48.81
CA TYR A 501 21.08 1.98 49.56
C TYR A 501 19.67 1.94 48.91
N ASP A 502 18.50 1.58 49.48
CA ASP A 502 17.81 1.82 50.77
C ASP A 502 17.57 3.31 51.06
N SER A 503 16.40 3.85 51.45
CA SER A 503 14.99 3.43 51.59
C SER A 503 14.19 4.73 51.88
N GLY A 504 12.85 4.70 51.79
CA GLY A 504 12.02 5.82 52.24
C GLY A 504 10.52 5.59 52.06
N SER A 505 9.92 4.84 53.00
CA SER A 505 8.49 4.59 53.14
C SER A 505 7.75 5.67 53.94
N GLY A 506 6.48 5.93 53.59
CA GLY A 506 5.50 6.59 54.46
C GLY A 506 4.08 6.11 54.13
N HIS A 507 3.42 5.49 55.12
CA HIS A 507 1.99 5.14 55.20
C HIS A 507 1.11 6.43 55.26
N ASP A 508 -0.23 6.50 55.14
CA ASP A 508 -1.32 5.59 55.53
C ASP A 508 -2.70 6.07 55.01
N SER A 509 -3.72 5.19 55.10
CA SER A 509 -5.21 5.41 55.13
C SER A 509 -5.99 5.54 53.80
N SER A 510 -6.64 4.46 53.31
CA SER A 510 -8.07 4.03 53.49
C SER A 510 -9.06 4.76 52.55
N SER A 511 -9.96 4.13 51.76
CA SER A 511 -10.99 3.14 52.10
C SER A 511 -11.64 2.51 50.82
N ALA A 512 -11.70 1.16 50.79
CA ALA A 512 -12.78 0.22 50.41
C ALA A 512 -13.74 0.48 49.21
N TYR A 513 -13.77 -0.45 48.22
CA TYR A 513 -14.82 -1.48 48.06
C TYR A 513 -14.44 -2.52 46.97
N ASP A 514 -14.53 -3.81 47.33
CA ASP A 514 -14.51 -5.05 46.51
C ASP A 514 -15.94 -5.32 45.95
N PRO A 515 -16.24 -6.22 44.97
CA PRO A 515 -15.85 -7.64 45.02
C PRO A 515 -15.39 -8.29 43.70
N ASP A 516 -14.50 -9.26 43.87
CA ASP A 516 -14.34 -10.54 43.18
C ASP A 516 -15.62 -11.17 42.58
N THR A 517 -15.51 -11.84 41.42
CA THR A 517 -15.34 -13.32 41.34
C THR A 517 -15.41 -13.84 39.90
N ALA A 518 -14.47 -14.73 39.60
CA ALA A 518 -14.43 -15.62 38.45
C ALA A 518 -15.39 -16.80 38.59
N TYR A 519 -15.83 -17.41 37.48
CA TYR A 519 -16.04 -18.86 37.41
C TYR A 519 -15.95 -19.38 35.96
N ALA A 520 -15.11 -20.39 35.78
CA ALA A 520 -15.05 -21.28 34.62
C ALA A 520 -15.91 -22.53 34.90
N GLY A 521 -16.48 -23.16 33.87
CA GLY A 521 -17.18 -24.43 34.07
C GLY A 521 -17.80 -25.01 32.80
N GLN A 522 -17.11 -26.01 32.26
CA GLN A 522 -17.47 -26.92 31.17
C GLN A 522 -18.49 -27.97 31.62
N GLY A 523 -19.35 -28.46 30.72
CA GLY A 523 -19.81 -29.86 30.71
C GLY A 523 -21.31 -30.12 30.89
N ASP A 524 -21.89 -30.75 29.86
CA ASP A 524 -22.79 -31.92 29.89
C ASP A 524 -24.14 -31.77 29.17
N ASP A 525 -24.27 -32.60 28.13
CA ASP A 525 -25.50 -33.09 27.48
C ASP A 525 -26.18 -34.12 28.42
N PRO A 526 -27.52 -34.18 28.49
CA PRO A 526 -28.16 -35.35 27.90
C PRO A 526 -29.53 -35.11 27.21
N THR A 527 -29.77 -36.02 26.27
CA THR A 527 -30.97 -36.39 25.54
C THR A 527 -32.32 -36.54 26.32
N ARG A 528 -33.41 -36.23 25.59
CA ARG A 528 -34.70 -36.98 25.43
C ARG A 528 -35.81 -36.90 26.51
N ALA A 529 -36.95 -36.29 26.10
CA ALA A 529 -38.38 -36.63 26.31
C ALA A 529 -39.19 -35.31 26.17
N GLY A 530 -40.22 -35.13 25.33
CA GLY A 530 -41.37 -35.99 25.08
C GLY A 530 -42.53 -35.52 25.97
N LEU A 531 -43.43 -34.67 25.44
CA LEU A 531 -44.83 -34.58 25.90
C LEU A 531 -45.68 -33.80 24.87
N GLU A 532 -46.62 -34.56 24.30
CA GLU A 532 -47.76 -34.16 23.49
C GLU A 532 -48.77 -33.36 24.32
N THR A 533 -49.50 -32.44 23.65
CA THR A 533 -50.95 -32.30 23.81
C THR A 533 -51.57 -31.77 22.52
N ASP A 534 -52.47 -32.57 21.96
CA ASP A 534 -53.48 -32.28 20.91
C ASP A 534 -54.29 -31.00 21.22
N GLY A 535 -54.72 -30.20 20.23
CA GLY A 535 -55.89 -30.43 19.37
C GLY A 535 -57.13 -29.78 20.03
N THR A 536 -57.85 -28.83 19.45
CA THR A 536 -58.71 -28.99 18.26
C THR A 536 -59.09 -27.63 17.64
N ALA A 537 -59.25 -27.66 16.32
CA ALA A 537 -59.81 -26.62 15.45
C ALA A 537 -61.35 -26.63 15.42
N ASP A 538 -61.89 -25.56 14.81
CA ASP A 538 -63.14 -25.45 14.00
C ASP A 538 -63.92 -24.16 14.37
N ASP A 539 -64.55 -23.41 13.45
CA ASP A 539 -64.56 -23.36 12.00
C ASP A 539 -65.40 -22.10 11.61
N SER A 540 -65.05 -21.47 10.47
CA SER A 540 -65.98 -20.84 9.49
C SER A 540 -66.75 -19.51 9.79
N PRO A 541 -67.33 -18.81 8.78
CA PRO A 541 -66.69 -18.31 7.54
C PRO A 541 -67.21 -16.94 6.99
N SER A 542 -66.49 -16.40 6.00
CA SER A 542 -66.93 -15.68 4.77
C SER A 542 -67.89 -14.47 4.77
N LYS A 543 -67.42 -13.30 4.27
CA LYS A 543 -67.97 -12.58 3.07
C LYS A 543 -67.24 -11.25 2.73
N ARG A 544 -66.81 -11.11 1.46
CA ARG A 544 -66.71 -9.87 0.66
C ARG A 544 -67.95 -9.83 -0.31
N PRO A 545 -68.21 -8.85 -1.23
CA PRO A 545 -67.45 -7.65 -1.68
C PRO A 545 -68.27 -6.36 -2.00
N GLY A 546 -67.56 -5.28 -2.40
CA GLY A 546 -67.96 -4.22 -3.37
C GLY A 546 -68.70 -2.98 -2.82
N ALA A 547 -68.70 -1.78 -3.40
CA ALA A 547 -67.98 -1.11 -4.49
C ALA A 547 -68.37 0.40 -4.46
N ALA A 548 -67.50 1.27 -5.00
CA ALA A 548 -67.77 2.59 -5.63
C ALA A 548 -68.48 3.75 -4.88
N GLY A 549 -67.93 4.97 -4.98
CA GLY A 549 -68.74 6.20 -4.90
C GLY A 549 -68.05 7.50 -4.45
N GLY A 550 -67.33 8.16 -5.37
CA GLY A 550 -67.25 9.63 -5.58
C GLY A 550 -67.07 10.64 -4.44
N LYS A 551 -66.11 11.57 -4.59
CA LYS A 551 -66.34 12.92 -5.14
C LYS A 551 -65.07 13.80 -5.06
N HIS A 552 -64.81 14.52 -6.15
CA HIS A 552 -63.83 15.59 -6.29
C HIS A 552 -64.40 16.97 -5.87
N ARG A 553 -63.47 17.94 -5.73
CA ARG A 553 -63.60 19.43 -5.68
C ARG A 553 -63.92 20.05 -4.30
N ALA A 554 -63.35 21.18 -3.86
CA ALA A 554 -62.40 22.13 -4.45
C ALA A 554 -61.78 23.08 -3.38
N THR A 555 -60.53 23.50 -3.62
CA THR A 555 -59.95 24.86 -3.49
C THR A 555 -60.13 25.80 -2.28
N ARG A 556 -58.98 26.45 -1.95
CA ARG A 556 -58.72 27.71 -1.20
C ARG A 556 -58.98 27.62 0.32
N ARG A 557 -58.06 27.99 1.19
CA ARG A 557 -57.11 29.12 1.19
C ARG A 557 -55.78 28.73 1.82
#